data_AF-A0A1Z9C8C9-F1
#
_entry.id   AF-A0A1Z9C8C9-F1
#
_cell.length_a   1.000
_cell.length_b   1.000
_cell.length_c   1.000
_cell.angle_alpha   90.00
_cell.angle_beta   90.00
_cell.angle_gamma   90.00
#
_symmetry.space_group_name_H-M   'P 1'
#
loop_
_entity.id
_entity.type
_entity.pdbx_description
1 polymer ?
#
loop_
_entity_poly.entity_id
_entity_poly.type
_entity_poly.pdbx_seq_one_letter_code
_entity_poly.pdbx_strand_id
1 'polypeptide(L)'
;MPYTKSPRPYKKEYKKQKERGEHPDRMERQRARRAYDKKGISRKGKDVSHNKMLSKGGSNKDGTKLESPSKNRARNGQKKKKK
;
A
#
# COMPACT_ATOMS: atom_id res chain seq x y z
N MET A 1 0.87 -16.46 22.20
CA MET A 1 0.08 -15.51 21.39
C MET A 1 -0.26 -14.29 22.23
N PRO A 2 -0.35 -13.06 21.66
CA PRO A 2 -0.95 -11.95 22.39
C PRO A 2 -2.39 -12.34 22.77
N TYR A 3 -2.81 -12.06 24.00
CA TYR A 3 -4.12 -12.44 24.56
C TYR A 3 -4.32 -13.95 24.82
N THR A 4 -3.36 -14.62 25.46
CA THR A 4 -3.52 -16.02 25.91
C THR A 4 -4.35 -16.16 27.19
N LYS A 5 -4.45 -15.11 28.01
CA LYS A 5 -5.13 -15.11 29.32
C LYS A 5 -6.40 -14.25 29.36
N SER A 6 -6.77 -13.61 28.25
CA SER A 6 -7.91 -12.68 28.18
C SER A 6 -8.51 -12.67 26.78
N PRO A 7 -9.83 -12.43 26.62
CA PRO A 7 -10.44 -12.35 25.31
C PRO A 7 -9.86 -11.18 24.51
N ARG A 8 -9.60 -11.41 23.22
CA ARG A 8 -9.08 -10.38 22.31
C ARG A 8 -10.08 -9.20 22.23
N PRO A 9 -9.65 -7.95 22.48
CA PRO A 9 -10.56 -6.81 22.57
C PRO A 9 -10.93 -6.26 21.18
N TYR A 10 -11.74 -6.99 20.41
CA TYR A 10 -12.12 -6.66 19.02
C TYR A 10 -12.65 -5.23 18.84
N LYS A 11 -13.52 -4.76 19.75
CA LYS A 11 -14.09 -3.39 19.68
C LYS A 11 -13.00 -2.32 19.74
N LYS A 12 -12.00 -2.49 20.62
CA LYS A 12 -10.86 -1.56 20.78
C LYS A 12 -9.95 -1.58 19.56
N GLU A 13 -9.69 -2.76 19.01
CA GLU A 13 -8.88 -2.91 17.80
C GLU A 13 -9.54 -2.27 16.58
N TYR A 14 -10.85 -2.45 16.42
CA TYR A 14 -11.61 -1.83 15.34
C TYR A 14 -11.63 -0.30 15.44
N LYS A 15 -11.81 0.25 16.66
CA LYS A 15 -11.70 1.69 16.88
C LYS A 15 -10.32 2.23 16.49
N LYS A 16 -9.25 1.55 16.92
CA LYS A 16 -7.87 1.88 16.51
C LYS A 16 -7.65 1.79 15.00
N GLN A 17 -8.28 0.82 14.32
CA GLN A 17 -8.18 0.69 12.87
C GLN A 17 -8.86 1.87 12.15
N LYS A 18 -10.03 2.29 12.63
CA LYS A 18 -10.73 3.48 12.13
C LYS A 18 -9.90 4.75 12.34
N GLU A 19 -9.35 4.92 13.54
CA GLU A 19 -8.51 6.07 13.89
C GLU A 19 -7.29 6.23 12.96
N ARG A 20 -6.68 5.11 12.52
CA ARG A 20 -5.53 5.17 11.60
C ARG A 20 -5.89 5.52 10.15
N GLY A 21 -7.16 5.42 9.75
CA GLY A 21 -7.58 5.77 8.39
C GLY A 21 -6.93 4.94 7.28
N GLU A 22 -6.41 3.73 7.56
CA GLU A 22 -5.66 2.94 6.56
C GLU A 22 -6.54 2.31 5.47
N HIS A 23 -7.85 2.23 5.70
CA HIS A 23 -8.80 1.58 4.78
C HIS A 23 -8.81 2.19 3.36
N PRO A 24 -8.94 3.51 3.17
CA PRO A 24 -8.87 4.14 1.84
C PRO A 24 -7.56 3.82 1.10
N ASP A 25 -6.41 3.91 1.78
CA ASP A 25 -5.11 3.61 1.18
C ASP A 25 -4.99 2.15 0.74
N ARG A 26 -5.53 1.21 1.53
CA ARG A 26 -5.57 -0.21 1.17
C ARG A 26 -6.43 -0.44 -0.08
N MET A 27 -7.59 0.21 -0.15
CA MET A 27 -8.46 0.14 -1.32
C MET A 27 -7.77 0.72 -2.55
N GLU A 28 -7.03 1.82 -2.40
CA GLU A 28 -6.31 2.44 -3.50
C GLU A 28 -5.21 1.53 -4.06
N ARG A 29 -4.44 0.87 -3.19
CA ARG A 29 -3.46 -0.16 -3.62
C ARG A 29 -4.13 -1.33 -4.33
N GLN A 30 -5.31 -1.76 -3.86
CA GLN A 30 -6.05 -2.85 -4.49
C GLN A 30 -6.56 -2.45 -5.88
N ARG A 31 -7.11 -1.24 -6.03
CA ARG A 31 -7.52 -0.68 -7.32
C ARG A 31 -6.35 -0.63 -8.30
N ALA A 32 -5.17 -0.20 -7.86
CA ALA A 32 -3.97 -0.20 -8.69
C ALA A 32 -3.67 -1.61 -9.22
N ARG A 33 -3.59 -2.61 -8.33
CA ARG A 33 -3.33 -4.01 -8.69
C ARG A 33 -4.35 -4.54 -9.69
N ARG A 34 -5.65 -4.32 -9.43
CA ARG A 34 -6.73 -4.72 -10.33
C ARG A 34 -6.64 -4.04 -11.69
N ALA A 35 -6.19 -2.78 -11.75
CA ALA A 35 -6.01 -2.08 -13.02
C ALA A 35 -4.88 -2.70 -13.86
N TYR A 36 -3.78 -3.17 -13.25
CA TYR A 36 -2.74 -3.92 -13.94
C TYR A 36 -3.23 -5.30 -14.39
N ASP A 37 -3.95 -6.01 -13.52
CA ASP A 37 -4.51 -7.32 -13.83
C ASP A 37 -5.52 -7.23 -14.98
N LYS A 38 -6.39 -6.21 -14.99
CA LYS A 38 -7.33 -5.92 -16.07
C LYS A 38 -6.63 -5.64 -17.40
N LYS A 39 -5.43 -5.07 -17.37
CA LYS A 39 -4.60 -4.81 -18.56
C LYS A 39 -3.78 -6.05 -19.00
N GLY A 40 -3.87 -7.17 -18.28
CA GLY A 40 -3.07 -8.37 -18.56
C GLY A 40 -1.58 -8.21 -18.23
N ILE A 41 -1.20 -7.18 -17.45
CA ILE A 41 0.21 -6.90 -17.16
C ILE A 41 0.67 -7.83 -16.02
N SER A 42 1.56 -8.77 -16.33
CA SER A 42 2.14 -9.64 -15.31
C SER A 42 3.00 -8.84 -14.33
N ARG A 43 2.56 -8.87 -13.08
CA ARG A 43 3.23 -8.25 -11.93
C ARG A 43 3.95 -9.28 -11.05
N LYS A 44 4.20 -10.49 -11.56
CA LYS A 44 4.97 -11.52 -10.85
C LYS A 44 6.40 -10.99 -10.60
N GLY A 45 6.83 -11.03 -9.33
CA GLY A 45 8.15 -10.54 -8.92
C GLY A 45 8.34 -9.01 -8.97
N LYS A 46 7.28 -8.24 -9.21
CA LYS A 46 7.30 -6.77 -9.27
C LYS A 46 6.29 -6.17 -8.31
N ASP A 47 6.63 -5.03 -7.73
CA ASP A 47 5.74 -4.25 -6.89
C ASP A 47 5.09 -3.12 -7.70
N VAL A 48 3.80 -2.88 -7.43
CA VAL A 48 3.12 -1.67 -7.88
C VAL A 48 3.53 -0.52 -6.97
N SER A 49 4.35 0.38 -7.50
CA SER A 49 4.87 1.56 -6.80
C SER A 49 4.12 2.80 -7.27
N HIS A 50 3.61 3.60 -6.33
CA HIS A 50 2.99 4.89 -6.62
C HIS A 50 4.06 5.96 -6.87
N ASN A 51 3.88 6.79 -7.90
CA ASN A 51 4.79 7.90 -8.17
C ASN A 51 4.76 8.95 -7.04
N LYS A 52 3.55 9.27 -6.58
CA LYS A 52 3.30 10.04 -5.36
C LYS A 52 2.80 9.08 -4.27
N MET A 53 3.47 9.06 -3.12
CA MET A 53 3.09 8.16 -2.03
C MET A 53 1.70 8.48 -1.50
N LEU A 54 0.92 7.44 -1.18
CA LEU A 54 -0.40 7.58 -0.53
C LEU A 54 -0.31 8.38 0.78
N SER A 55 0.70 8.11 1.60
CA SER A 55 0.96 8.85 2.85
C SER A 55 1.27 10.34 2.68
N LYS A 56 1.57 10.78 1.45
CA LYS A 56 1.82 12.19 1.09
C LYS A 56 0.67 12.78 0.26
N GLY A 57 -0.52 12.19 0.37
CA GLY A 57 -1.71 12.60 -0.39
C GLY A 57 -1.62 12.25 -1.88
N GLY A 58 -0.93 11.17 -2.23
CA GLY A 58 -0.92 10.60 -3.57
C GLY A 58 -2.08 9.65 -3.81
N SER A 59 -2.35 9.37 -5.08
CA SER A 59 -3.42 8.50 -5.54
C SER A 59 -3.00 7.70 -6.78
N ASN A 60 -3.85 6.79 -7.24
CA ASN A 60 -3.62 6.08 -8.50
C ASN A 60 -3.65 7.03 -9.72
N LYS A 61 -4.24 8.23 -9.60
CA LYS A 61 -4.29 9.24 -10.67
C LYS A 61 -2.93 9.90 -10.90
N ASP A 62 -2.09 10.00 -9.87
CA ASP A 62 -0.72 10.52 -9.98
C ASP A 62 0.24 9.56 -10.71
N GLY A 63 -0.25 8.37 -11.06
CA GLY A 63 0.46 7.36 -11.80
C GLY A 63 1.10 6.31 -10.91
N THR A 64 1.08 5.08 -11.42
CA THR A 64 1.70 3.91 -10.82
C THR A 64 2.67 3.27 -11.80
N LYS A 65 3.67 2.57 -11.28
CA LYS A 65 4.69 1.87 -12.06
C LYS A 65 4.99 0.50 -11.46
N LEU A 66 5.48 -0.41 -12.30
CA LEU A 66 6.01 -1.68 -11.85
C LEU A 66 7.51 -1.57 -11.66
N GLU A 67 7.99 -1.88 -10.47
CA GLU A 67 9.41 -1.86 -10.13
C GLU A 67 9.80 -3.12 -9.35
N SER A 68 11.10 -3.41 -9.27
CA SER A 68 11.56 -4.53 -8.43
C SER A 68 11.30 -4.22 -6.95
N PRO A 69 10.92 -5.22 -6.13
CA PRO A 69 10.64 -5.02 -4.71
C PRO A 69 11.82 -4.40 -3.95
N SER A 70 13.05 -4.80 -4.29
CA SER A 70 14.28 -4.21 -3.72
C SER A 70 14.35 -2.70 -3.96
N LYS A 71 14.14 -2.23 -5.21
CA LYS A 71 14.16 -0.80 -5.56
C LYS A 71 13.01 -0.02 -4.93
N ASN A 72 11.87 -0.67 -4.68
CA ASN A 72 10.70 -0.04 -4.05
C ASN A 72 10.94 0.15 -2.54
N ARG A 73 11.46 -0.88 -1.86
CA ARG A 73 11.75 -0.83 -0.41
C ARG A 73 12.92 0.08 -0.09
N ALA A 74 14.01 0.00 -0.87
CA ALA A 74 15.20 0.83 -0.68
C ALA A 74 14.94 2.34 -0.82
N ARG A 75 13.87 2.72 -1.53
CA ARG A 75 13.47 4.12 -1.69
C ARG A 75 13.05 4.76 -0.36
N ASN A 76 12.60 3.98 0.62
CA ASN A 76 12.15 4.45 1.94
C ASN A 76 11.30 5.75 1.88
N GLY A 77 10.39 5.84 0.92
CA GLY A 77 9.51 6.99 0.73
C GLY A 77 10.14 8.29 0.20
N GLN A 78 11.39 8.24 -0.27
CA GLN A 78 12.05 9.34 -0.97
C GLN A 78 11.67 9.36 -2.46
N LYS A 79 11.69 10.52 -3.11
CA LYS A 79 11.53 10.55 -4.58
C LYS A 79 12.83 10.04 -5.21
N LYS A 80 12.74 9.30 -6.32
CA LYS A 80 13.93 9.02 -7.14
C LYS A 80 14.52 10.37 -7.56
N LYS A 81 15.77 10.65 -7.19
CA LYS A 81 16.50 11.79 -7.76
C LYS A 81 16.52 11.58 -9.28
N LYS A 82 16.02 12.57 -10.03
CA LYS A 82 16.27 12.62 -11.47
C LYS A 82 17.77 12.86 -11.62
N LYS A 83 18.46 11.95 -12.31
CA LYS A 83 19.81 12.19 -12.82
C LYS A 83 19.69 13.05 -14.07
#